data_AF-A0A369KJ72-F1
#
_entry.id   AF-A0A369KJ72-F1
#
_cell.length_a   1.000
_cell.length_b   1.000
_cell.length_c   1.000
_cell.angle_alpha   90.00
_cell.angle_beta   90.00
_cell.angle_gamma   90.00
#
_symmetry.space_group_name_H-M   'P 1'
#
loop_
_entity.id
_entity.type
_entity.pdbx_description
1 polymer ?
#
loop_
_entity_poly.entity_id
_entity_poly.type
_entity_poly.pdbx_seq_one_letter_code
_entity_poly.pdbx_strand_id
1 'polypeptide(L)'
;MDFLIQWSLFLLASIILGFFLEKRTEKEQYLYLKFVFYACLGAVSFPVYDIQLPLGIILFLIVLHPKKNSRYKRYMALFGFLFFLLQLILGPFDTFTLREETQQMGQVTITDESFDTLMTHIDRRIGDDSLRLEQSQLLFDQGGNLRNATFELIAKSPKRFIRYEVTYQEVTGTLTYRPREEVLTRSLESYYQKLIDASTSFRTLKTLSIKQILHESKTPYVEMDLDGLYETFSLQDATVLLINDQGELIPYVNTGEDVLANAIRLTYLRSDGQSLREKTILLYNYSFETSRRKGVVR
;
A
#
# COMPACT_ATOMS: atom_id res chain seq x y z
N MET A 1 1.53 -17.55 -12.10
CA MET A 1 1.50 -19.03 -12.33
C MET A 1 2.76 -19.61 -11.72
N ASP A 2 2.70 -20.69 -10.92
CA ASP A 2 3.87 -21.12 -10.14
C ASP A 2 5.12 -21.31 -11.00
N PHE A 3 6.23 -20.72 -10.53
CA PHE A 3 7.55 -20.78 -11.15
C PHE A 3 7.94 -22.22 -11.54
N LEU A 4 7.68 -23.17 -10.64
CA LEU A 4 7.97 -24.59 -10.87
C LEU A 4 7.17 -25.17 -12.04
N ILE A 5 5.90 -24.78 -12.19
CA ILE A 5 5.03 -25.24 -13.27
C ILE A 5 5.55 -24.68 -14.61
N GLN A 6 5.90 -23.40 -14.67
CA GLN A 6 6.44 -22.78 -15.88
C GLN A 6 7.73 -23.47 -16.35
N TRP A 7 8.67 -23.72 -15.44
CA TRP A 7 9.90 -24.43 -15.76
C TRP A 7 9.69 -25.90 -16.15
N SER A 8 8.73 -26.59 -15.51
CA SER A 8 8.38 -27.96 -15.92
C SER A 8 7.79 -28.02 -17.33
N LEU A 9 6.93 -27.07 -17.70
CA LEU A 9 6.34 -26.99 -19.04
C LEU A 9 7.40 -26.62 -20.08
N PHE A 10 8.32 -25.71 -19.74
CA PHE A 10 9.45 -25.36 -20.60
C PHE A 10 10.36 -26.56 -20.86
N LEU A 11 10.72 -27.33 -19.83
CA LEU A 11 11.55 -28.53 -19.98
C LEU A 11 10.82 -29.59 -20.81
N LEU A 12 9.53 -29.82 -20.55
CA LEU A 12 8.71 -30.75 -21.32
C LEU A 12 8.66 -30.35 -22.80
N ALA A 13 8.40 -29.07 -23.10
CA ALA A 13 8.38 -28.54 -24.46
C ALA A 13 9.75 -28.66 -25.13
N SER A 14 10.84 -28.42 -24.40
CA SER A 14 12.22 -28.58 -24.89
C SER A 14 12.53 -30.02 -25.29
N ILE A 15 12.09 -31.00 -24.48
CA ILE A 15 12.25 -32.43 -24.78
C ILE A 15 11.46 -32.83 -26.03
N ILE A 16 10.18 -32.41 -26.10
CA ILE A 16 9.30 -32.70 -27.25
C ILE A 16 9.89 -32.10 -28.53
N LEU A 17 10.32 -30.83 -28.49
CA LEU A 17 10.94 -30.17 -29.63
C LEU A 17 12.24 -30.86 -30.05
N GLY A 18 13.08 -31.24 -29.08
CA GLY A 18 14.29 -32.02 -29.31
C GLY A 18 14.02 -33.34 -30.06
N PHE A 19 12.94 -34.04 -29.68
CA PHE A 19 12.49 -35.26 -30.36
C PHE A 19 12.06 -35.05 -31.82
N PHE A 20 11.36 -33.94 -32.12
CA PHE A 20 11.01 -33.62 -33.50
C PHE A 20 12.21 -33.21 -34.33
N LEU A 21 13.15 -32.46 -33.75
CA LEU A 21 14.34 -31.98 -34.45
C LEU A 21 15.34 -33.09 -34.73
N GLU A 22 15.47 -34.08 -33.84
CA GLU A 22 16.39 -35.20 -34.02
C GLU A 22 16.18 -35.94 -35.35
N LYS A 23 14.92 -36.15 -35.74
CA LYS A 23 14.56 -36.81 -37.01
C LYS A 23 15.12 -36.11 -38.24
N ARG A 24 15.55 -34.85 -38.12
CA ARG A 24 16.07 -34.00 -39.20
C ARG A 24 17.57 -33.69 -39.06
N THR A 25 18.26 -34.37 -38.16
CA THR A 25 19.64 -34.07 -37.77
C THR A 25 20.57 -35.23 -38.07
N GLU A 26 21.87 -34.92 -38.16
CA GLU A 26 22.91 -35.93 -38.25
C GLU A 26 23.11 -36.61 -36.89
N LYS A 27 23.47 -37.91 -36.93
CA LYS A 27 23.79 -38.67 -35.71
C LYS A 27 24.92 -37.99 -34.94
N GLU A 28 24.63 -37.64 -33.69
CA GLU A 28 25.56 -37.01 -32.77
C GLU A 28 25.36 -37.59 -31.37
N GLN A 29 26.45 -37.87 -30.66
CA GLN A 29 26.38 -38.39 -29.29
C GLN A 29 25.71 -37.37 -28.36
N TYR A 30 24.77 -37.87 -27.55
CA TYR A 30 23.97 -37.11 -26.58
C TYR A 30 23.21 -35.92 -27.20
N LEU A 31 22.70 -36.07 -28.42
CA LEU A 31 22.02 -34.98 -29.13
C LEU A 31 20.84 -34.39 -28.35
N TYR A 32 19.98 -35.24 -27.76
CA TYR A 32 18.88 -34.82 -26.90
C TYR A 32 19.31 -33.93 -25.74
N LEU A 33 20.33 -34.38 -24.99
CA LEU A 33 20.85 -33.62 -23.85
C LEU A 33 21.44 -32.29 -24.30
N LYS A 34 22.12 -32.28 -25.46
CA LYS A 34 22.62 -31.04 -26.06
C LYS A 34 21.49 -30.09 -26.44
N PHE A 35 20.38 -30.58 -27.00
CA PHE A 35 19.24 -29.73 -27.32
C PHE A 35 18.60 -29.11 -26.07
N VAL A 36 18.37 -29.91 -25.02
CA VAL A 36 17.89 -29.38 -23.74
C VAL A 36 18.89 -28.38 -23.16
N PHE A 37 20.20 -28.67 -23.22
CA PHE A 37 21.24 -27.74 -22.78
C PHE A 37 21.19 -26.42 -23.54
N TYR A 38 21.06 -26.42 -24.87
CA TYR A 38 20.97 -25.19 -25.65
C TYR A 38 19.67 -24.42 -25.39
N ALA A 39 18.54 -25.11 -25.15
CA ALA A 39 17.30 -24.45 -24.73
C ALA A 39 17.46 -23.78 -23.35
N CYS A 40 17.97 -24.49 -22.35
CA CYS A 40 18.24 -23.91 -21.04
C CYS A 40 19.22 -22.74 -21.15
N LEU A 41 20.30 -22.89 -21.93
CA LEU A 41 21.27 -21.83 -22.17
C LEU A 41 20.59 -20.59 -22.75
N GLY A 42 19.69 -20.73 -23.73
CA GLY A 42 18.96 -19.60 -24.29
C GLY A 42 18.05 -18.86 -23.30
N ALA A 43 17.53 -19.57 -22.30
CA ALA A 43 16.65 -19.03 -21.26
C ALA A 43 17.40 -18.33 -20.11
N VAL A 44 18.71 -18.55 -19.97
CA VAL A 44 19.50 -17.96 -18.89
C VAL A 44 19.61 -16.44 -19.08
N SER A 45 19.19 -15.71 -18.05
CA SER A 45 19.40 -14.28 -17.90
C SER A 45 20.24 -13.97 -16.65
N PHE A 46 20.84 -12.79 -16.64
CA PHE A 46 21.60 -12.28 -15.50
C PHE A 46 21.02 -10.92 -15.09
N PRO A 47 20.67 -10.73 -13.80
CA PRO A 47 20.18 -9.44 -13.32
C PRO A 47 21.34 -8.44 -13.23
N VAL A 48 21.21 -7.29 -13.89
CA VAL A 48 22.13 -6.16 -13.75
C VAL A 48 21.30 -4.93 -13.41
N TYR A 49 21.36 -4.51 -12.13
CA TYR A 49 20.41 -3.55 -11.56
C TYR A 49 18.96 -4.02 -11.78
N ASP A 50 18.11 -3.19 -12.38
CA ASP A 50 16.69 -3.48 -12.65
C ASP A 50 16.43 -4.14 -14.02
N ILE A 51 17.49 -4.46 -14.78
CA ILE A 51 17.37 -5.01 -16.13
C ILE A 51 17.88 -6.45 -16.15
N GLN A 52 17.07 -7.37 -16.69
CA GLN A 52 17.51 -8.74 -16.97
C GLN A 52 18.22 -8.78 -18.33
N LEU A 53 19.52 -9.06 -18.33
CA LEU A 53 20.30 -9.22 -19.56
C LEU A 53 20.25 -10.69 -20.02
N PRO A 54 19.99 -10.98 -21.31
CA PRO A 54 19.92 -12.34 -21.84
C PRO A 54 21.34 -12.90 -22.07
N LEU A 55 22.11 -13.07 -21.00
CA LEU A 55 23.51 -13.48 -21.08
C LEU A 55 23.68 -14.84 -21.78
N GLY A 56 22.72 -15.74 -21.60
CA GLY A 56 22.76 -17.08 -22.19
C GLY A 56 22.77 -17.09 -23.73
N ILE A 57 21.93 -16.27 -24.37
CA ILE A 57 21.95 -16.17 -25.84
C ILE A 57 23.19 -15.43 -26.35
N ILE A 58 23.70 -14.45 -25.59
CA ILE A 58 24.95 -13.74 -25.91
C ILE A 58 26.12 -14.73 -25.88
N LEU A 59 26.22 -15.55 -24.84
CA LEU A 59 27.24 -16.59 -24.72
C LEU A 59 27.15 -17.61 -25.86
N PHE A 60 25.94 -18.00 -26.24
CA PHE A 60 25.71 -18.86 -27.38
C PHE A 60 26.25 -18.24 -28.68
N LEU A 61 25.99 -16.96 -28.94
CA LEU A 61 26.39 -16.31 -30.19
C LEU A 61 27.89 -15.99 -30.26
N ILE A 62 28.52 -15.64 -29.14
CA ILE A 62 29.90 -15.14 -29.11
C ILE A 62 30.90 -16.26 -28.81
N VAL A 63 30.56 -17.18 -27.90
CA VAL A 63 31.52 -18.19 -27.40
C VAL A 63 31.26 -19.55 -28.02
N LEU A 64 30.00 -19.98 -28.08
CA LEU A 64 29.66 -21.34 -28.51
C LEU A 64 29.36 -21.42 -30.01
N HIS A 65 30.31 -21.92 -30.78
CA HIS A 65 30.15 -22.14 -32.21
C HIS A 65 30.02 -23.63 -32.54
N PRO A 66 28.82 -24.25 -32.41
CA PRO A 66 28.64 -25.66 -32.70
C PRO A 66 28.91 -25.95 -34.18
N LYS A 67 29.76 -26.96 -34.46
CA LYS A 67 30.11 -27.35 -35.84
C LYS A 67 29.09 -28.31 -36.46
N LYS A 68 28.57 -29.26 -35.68
CA LYS A 68 27.53 -30.23 -36.10
C LYS A 68 26.15 -29.81 -35.63
N ASN A 69 25.14 -30.05 -36.47
CA ASN A 69 23.73 -29.73 -36.18
C ASN A 69 23.51 -28.27 -35.70
N SER A 70 24.37 -27.35 -36.17
CA SER A 70 24.47 -25.98 -35.68
C SER A 70 23.15 -25.21 -35.81
N ARG A 71 22.47 -25.40 -36.95
CA ARG A 71 21.15 -24.84 -37.24
C ARG A 71 20.10 -25.22 -36.18
N TYR A 72 20.05 -26.49 -35.80
CA TYR A 72 19.05 -26.99 -34.85
C TYR A 72 19.40 -26.64 -33.40
N LYS A 73 20.68 -26.62 -33.05
CA LYS A 73 21.15 -26.09 -31.75
C LYS A 73 20.83 -24.61 -31.59
N ARG A 74 20.95 -23.83 -32.67
CA ARG A 74 20.52 -22.43 -32.71
C ARG A 74 19.01 -22.28 -32.53
N TYR A 75 18.19 -23.16 -33.12
CA TYR A 75 16.74 -23.14 -32.87
C TYR A 75 16.39 -23.42 -31.40
N MET A 76 17.09 -24.36 -30.75
CA MET A 76 16.89 -24.60 -29.32
C MET A 76 17.31 -23.40 -28.47
N ALA A 77 18.45 -22.77 -28.77
CA ALA A 77 18.87 -21.55 -28.09
C ALA A 77 17.87 -20.39 -28.29
N LEU A 78 17.33 -20.22 -29.50
CA LEU A 78 16.30 -19.22 -29.78
C LEU A 78 14.97 -19.54 -29.07
N PHE A 79 14.61 -20.82 -28.93
CA PHE A 79 13.44 -21.24 -28.16
C PHE A 79 13.59 -20.89 -26.67
N GLY A 80 14.76 -21.15 -26.10
CA GLY A 80 15.11 -20.68 -24.75
C GLY A 80 15.01 -19.16 -24.60
N PHE A 81 15.54 -18.43 -25.57
CA PHE A 81 15.47 -16.96 -25.57
C PHE A 81 14.02 -16.45 -25.70
N LEU A 82 13.18 -17.11 -26.49
CA LEU A 82 11.75 -16.79 -26.56
C LEU A 82 11.07 -17.01 -25.20
N PHE A 83 11.41 -18.09 -24.50
CA PHE A 83 10.94 -18.33 -23.14
C PHE A 83 11.39 -17.23 -22.18
N PHE A 84 12.64 -16.78 -22.27
CA PHE A 84 13.12 -15.60 -21.54
C PHE A 84 12.31 -14.34 -21.87
N LEU A 85 12.03 -14.05 -23.16
CA LEU A 85 11.20 -12.90 -23.55
C LEU A 85 9.78 -13.01 -23.00
N LEU A 86 9.19 -14.20 -23.02
CA LEU A 86 7.89 -14.46 -22.41
C LEU A 86 7.95 -14.22 -20.89
N GLN A 87 9.01 -14.66 -20.20
CA GLN A 87 9.21 -14.35 -18.79
C GLN A 87 9.43 -12.85 -18.54
N LEU A 88 10.06 -12.13 -19.47
CA LEU A 88 10.26 -10.68 -19.36
C LEU A 88 8.95 -9.90 -19.59
N ILE A 89 8.04 -10.41 -20.42
CA ILE A 89 6.74 -9.78 -20.70
C ILE A 89 5.69 -10.20 -19.67
N LEU A 90 5.72 -11.46 -19.22
CA LEU A 90 4.80 -12.00 -18.21
C LEU A 90 5.26 -11.70 -16.78
N GLY A 91 6.56 -11.56 -16.55
CA GLY A 91 7.16 -11.24 -15.25
C GLY A 91 6.62 -9.96 -14.60
N PRO A 92 6.43 -8.84 -15.34
CA PRO A 92 5.78 -7.63 -14.84
C PRO A 92 4.36 -7.86 -14.30
N PHE A 93 3.68 -8.93 -14.71
CA PHE A 93 2.36 -9.28 -14.18
C PHE A 93 2.43 -10.09 -12.87
N ASP A 94 3.57 -10.72 -12.56
CA ASP A 94 3.80 -11.46 -11.29
C ASP A 94 4.66 -10.65 -10.28
N THR A 95 5.38 -9.59 -10.69
CA THR A 95 6.28 -8.80 -9.80
C THR A 95 5.68 -7.56 -9.14
N PHE A 96 4.41 -7.21 -9.43
CA PHE A 96 3.67 -6.22 -8.62
C PHE A 96 2.69 -6.92 -7.67
N THR A 97 3.10 -8.05 -7.09
CA THR A 97 2.41 -8.57 -5.91
C THR A 97 2.62 -7.56 -4.80
N LEU A 98 1.61 -6.71 -4.63
CA LEU A 98 1.33 -5.87 -3.47
C LEU A 98 1.33 -6.77 -2.23
N ARG A 99 2.53 -7.15 -1.79
CA ARG A 99 2.70 -8.19 -0.78
C ARG A 99 2.41 -7.55 0.56
N GLU A 100 1.55 -8.24 1.31
CA GLU A 100 1.35 -7.91 2.71
C GLU A 100 2.68 -8.06 3.45
N GLU A 101 3.09 -6.98 4.11
CA GLU A 101 4.28 -6.94 4.94
C GLU A 101 3.88 -6.71 6.38
N THR A 102 4.52 -7.43 7.30
CA THR A 102 4.26 -7.32 8.73
C THR A 102 5.56 -6.98 9.45
N GLN A 103 5.50 -6.01 10.34
CA GLN A 103 6.59 -5.58 11.19
C GLN A 103 6.19 -5.73 12.66
N GLN A 104 7.15 -6.20 13.48
CA GLN A 104 6.99 -6.24 14.92
C GLN A 104 7.22 -4.84 15.51
N MET A 105 6.24 -4.35 16.28
CA MET A 105 6.23 -3.05 16.95
C MET A 105 6.19 -3.18 18.47
N GLY A 106 5.57 -4.25 18.99
CA GLY A 106 5.23 -4.35 20.41
C GLY A 106 4.02 -3.48 20.76
N GLN A 107 3.86 -3.17 22.04
CA GLN A 107 2.76 -2.35 22.55
C GLN A 107 2.96 -0.88 22.20
N VAL A 108 1.90 -0.22 21.75
CA VAL A 108 1.89 1.20 21.39
C VAL A 108 0.98 1.97 22.35
N THR A 109 1.47 3.09 22.86
CA THR A 109 0.75 3.99 23.77
C THR A 109 0.81 5.41 23.21
N ILE A 110 -0.33 6.10 23.16
CA ILE A 110 -0.36 7.48 22.63
C ILE A 110 0.39 8.50 23.49
N THR A 111 0.76 8.11 24.71
CA THR A 111 1.37 9.00 25.70
C THR A 111 2.89 8.94 25.72
N ASP A 112 3.50 8.05 24.94
CA ASP A 112 4.94 7.84 24.85
C ASP A 112 5.45 7.86 23.40
N GLU A 113 6.75 7.61 23.22
CA GLU A 113 7.43 7.66 21.92
C GLU A 113 7.04 6.50 20.97
N SER A 114 6.35 5.46 21.45
CA SER A 114 5.95 4.32 20.61
C SER A 114 4.90 4.72 19.57
N PHE A 115 4.01 5.67 19.90
CA PHE A 115 3.04 6.20 18.95
C PHE A 115 3.70 7.06 17.88
N ASP A 116 4.70 7.87 18.27
CA ASP A 116 5.54 8.62 17.32
C ASP A 116 6.29 7.68 16.38
N THR A 117 6.82 6.58 16.92
CA THR A 117 7.52 5.55 16.16
C THR A 117 6.58 4.86 15.18
N LEU A 118 5.35 4.54 15.61
CA LEU A 118 4.31 3.99 14.75
C LEU A 118 4.04 4.90 13.54
N MET A 119 3.75 6.19 13.79
CA MET A 119 3.48 7.15 12.72
C MET A 119 4.69 7.33 11.79
N THR A 120 5.89 7.40 12.36
CA THR A 120 7.13 7.54 11.58
C THR A 120 7.41 6.31 10.71
N HIS A 121 7.09 5.10 11.18
CA HIS A 121 7.21 3.89 10.36
C HIS A 121 6.19 3.87 9.22
N ILE A 122 4.96 4.32 9.45
CA ILE A 122 3.95 4.44 8.39
C ILE A 122 4.44 5.43 7.32
N ASP A 123 4.87 6.61 7.75
CA ASP A 123 5.35 7.68 6.87
C ASP A 123 6.61 7.28 6.12
N ARG A 124 7.64 6.72 6.76
CA ARG A 124 8.88 6.31 6.05
C ARG A 124 8.70 5.11 5.12
N ARG A 125 7.83 4.16 5.48
CA ARG A 125 7.66 2.93 4.70
C ARG A 125 6.90 3.19 3.40
N ILE A 126 5.91 4.06 3.46
CA ILE A 126 5.01 4.38 2.34
C ILE A 126 5.42 5.69 1.66
N GLY A 127 5.83 6.68 2.44
CA GLY A 127 5.90 8.09 2.07
C GLY A 127 7.12 8.47 1.24
N ASP A 128 6.79 8.86 0.01
CA ASP A 128 7.21 10.12 -0.59
C ASP A 128 6.30 11.27 -0.05
N ASP A 129 6.55 12.55 -0.39
CA ASP A 129 5.81 13.76 0.08
C ASP A 129 4.30 13.84 -0.33
N SER A 130 3.67 12.69 -0.61
CA SER A 130 2.37 12.56 -1.26
C SER A 130 1.45 11.52 -0.61
N LEU A 131 1.62 11.28 0.69
CA LEU A 131 0.77 10.38 1.46
C LEU A 131 -0.46 11.14 2.01
N ARG A 132 -1.64 10.78 1.53
CA ARG A 132 -2.93 11.36 1.97
C ARG A 132 -3.70 10.36 2.81
N LEU A 133 -4.38 10.86 3.85
CA LEU A 133 -5.30 10.06 4.66
C LEU A 133 -6.65 9.97 3.95
N GLU A 134 -7.21 8.77 3.79
CA GLU A 134 -8.58 8.55 3.35
C GLU A 134 -9.47 8.42 4.60
N GLN A 135 -9.16 7.44 5.46
CA GLN A 135 -9.84 7.24 6.73
C GLN A 135 -8.87 6.61 7.75
N SER A 136 -9.08 6.85 9.04
CA SER A 136 -8.44 6.06 10.09
C SER A 136 -9.40 5.78 11.22
N GLN A 137 -9.22 4.62 11.86
CA GLN A 137 -9.93 4.20 13.05
C GLN A 137 -8.91 3.78 14.10
N LEU A 138 -8.97 4.38 15.27
CA LEU A 138 -8.03 4.14 16.37
C LEU A 138 -8.81 3.77 17.63
N LEU A 139 -8.50 2.63 18.23
CA LEU A 139 -9.13 2.18 19.47
C LEU A 139 -8.14 2.29 20.64
N PHE A 140 -8.45 3.17 21.59
CA PHE A 140 -7.66 3.36 22.79
C PHE A 140 -8.38 2.82 24.02
N ASP A 141 -7.62 2.35 25.01
CA ASP A 141 -8.11 2.19 26.37
C ASP A 141 -7.94 3.48 27.20
N GLN A 142 -8.51 3.51 28.40
CA GLN A 142 -8.37 4.63 29.34
C GLN A 142 -6.92 4.93 29.78
N GLY A 143 -6.01 3.96 29.64
CA GLY A 143 -4.58 4.14 29.91
C GLY A 143 -3.83 4.80 28.75
N GLY A 144 -4.46 4.94 27.59
CA GLY A 144 -3.83 5.44 26.36
C GLY A 144 -3.13 4.36 25.54
N ASN A 145 -3.29 3.09 25.88
CA ASN A 145 -2.79 2.00 25.05
C ASN A 145 -3.63 1.92 23.78
N LEU A 146 -2.95 1.91 22.63
CA LEU A 146 -3.57 1.62 21.35
C LEU A 146 -3.84 0.11 21.29
N ARG A 147 -5.10 -0.27 21.22
CA ARG A 147 -5.54 -1.67 21.13
C ARG A 147 -5.51 -2.14 19.69
N ASN A 148 -6.10 -1.34 18.80
CA ASN A 148 -6.11 -1.57 17.35
C ASN A 148 -6.05 -0.23 16.62
N ALA A 149 -5.45 -0.23 15.44
CA ALA A 149 -5.56 0.89 14.50
C ALA A 149 -5.72 0.38 13.07
N THR A 150 -6.49 1.12 12.28
CA THR A 150 -6.57 0.97 10.83
C THR A 150 -6.34 2.34 10.20
N PHE A 151 -5.51 2.40 9.18
CA PHE A 151 -5.28 3.58 8.35
C PHE A 151 -5.48 3.20 6.89
N GLU A 152 -6.42 3.87 6.23
CA GLU A 152 -6.58 3.84 4.79
C GLU A 152 -5.87 5.07 4.21
N LEU A 153 -4.85 4.83 3.41
CA LEU A 153 -3.92 5.85 2.93
C LEU A 153 -3.79 5.78 1.42
N ILE A 154 -3.62 6.92 0.77
CA ILE A 154 -3.37 7.01 -0.68
C ILE A 154 -2.00 7.63 -0.91
N ALA A 155 -1.11 6.88 -1.56
CA ALA A 155 0.18 7.37 -2.01
C ALA A 155 0.14 7.70 -3.50
N LYS A 156 0.66 8.86 -3.90
CA LYS A 156 0.76 9.25 -5.31
C LYS A 156 2.16 8.97 -5.86
N SER A 157 2.24 8.09 -6.85
CA SER A 157 3.43 7.93 -7.69
C SER A 157 3.27 8.72 -9.00
N PRO A 158 4.35 8.96 -9.77
CA PRO A 158 4.30 9.78 -11.00
C PRO A 158 3.25 9.37 -12.04
N LYS A 159 2.79 8.11 -12.03
CA LYS A 159 1.83 7.56 -13.02
C LYS A 159 0.62 6.86 -12.40
N ARG A 160 0.51 6.78 -11.08
CA ARG A 160 -0.46 5.91 -10.40
C ARG A 160 -0.74 6.36 -8.97
N PHE A 161 -1.91 5.98 -8.48
CA PHE A 161 -2.25 6.03 -7.06
C PHE A 161 -2.23 4.62 -6.50
N ILE A 162 -1.68 4.46 -5.30
CA ILE A 162 -1.68 3.18 -4.58
C ILE A 162 -2.41 3.40 -3.27
N ARG A 163 -3.47 2.63 -3.04
CA ARG A 163 -4.18 2.57 -1.76
C ARG A 163 -3.51 1.58 -0.82
N TYR A 164 -3.25 1.99 0.40
CA TYR A 164 -2.70 1.17 1.47
C TYR A 164 -3.70 1.07 2.62
N GLU A 165 -3.93 -0.15 3.09
CA GLU A 165 -4.51 -0.39 4.39
C GLU A 165 -3.39 -0.78 5.35
N VAL A 166 -3.18 0.03 6.37
CA VAL A 166 -2.20 -0.24 7.42
C VAL A 166 -2.95 -0.59 8.69
N THR A 167 -2.68 -1.76 9.25
CA THR A 167 -3.33 -2.21 10.49
C THR A 167 -2.32 -2.46 11.59
N TYR A 168 -2.65 -2.01 12.80
CA TYR A 168 -1.92 -2.35 14.01
C TYR A 168 -2.82 -3.16 14.94
N GLN A 169 -2.26 -4.23 15.52
CA GLN A 169 -2.95 -5.11 16.46
C GLN A 169 -2.07 -5.30 17.69
N GLU A 170 -2.58 -4.90 18.86
CA GLU A 170 -1.84 -5.00 20.13
C GLU A 170 -1.58 -6.46 20.55
N VAL A 171 -2.55 -7.36 20.34
CA VAL A 171 -2.45 -8.77 20.75
C VAL A 171 -1.22 -9.45 20.15
N THR A 172 -0.90 -9.14 18.90
CA THR A 172 0.28 -9.64 18.20
C THR A 172 1.45 -8.67 18.25
N GLY A 173 1.22 -7.41 18.64
CA GLY A 173 2.20 -6.32 18.60
C GLY A 173 2.69 -6.01 17.19
N THR A 174 1.85 -6.21 16.17
CA THR A 174 2.25 -6.14 14.76
C THR A 174 1.62 -5.00 14.02
N LEU A 175 2.42 -4.37 13.15
CA LEU A 175 1.99 -3.43 12.13
C LEU A 175 2.04 -4.10 10.77
N THR A 176 0.92 -4.12 10.06
CA THR A 176 0.78 -4.77 8.76
C THR A 176 0.44 -3.76 7.69
N TYR A 177 1.15 -3.81 6.57
CA TYR A 177 0.96 -2.97 5.41
C TYR A 177 0.37 -3.83 4.29
N ARG A 178 -0.86 -3.52 3.88
CA ARG A 178 -1.54 -4.23 2.79
C ARG A 178 -1.90 -3.23 1.68
N PRO A 179 -1.22 -3.25 0.54
CA PRO A 179 -1.65 -2.44 -0.59
C PRO A 179 -2.90 -3.07 -1.21
N ARG A 180 -3.94 -2.27 -1.46
CA ARG A 180 -5.28 -2.75 -1.84
C ARG A 180 -5.57 -2.58 -3.33
N GLU A 181 -5.18 -1.47 -3.93
CA GLU A 181 -5.58 -1.12 -5.29
C GLU A 181 -4.58 -0.16 -5.94
N GLU A 182 -4.29 -0.39 -7.22
CA GLU A 182 -3.55 0.54 -8.08
C GLU A 182 -4.53 1.20 -9.07
N VAL A 183 -4.68 2.52 -8.99
CA VAL A 183 -5.64 3.27 -9.82
C VAL A 183 -4.92 4.22 -10.75
N LEU A 184 -5.34 4.25 -12.03
CA LEU A 184 -4.82 5.16 -13.04
C LEU A 184 -5.16 6.62 -12.70
N THR A 185 -4.22 7.52 -12.99
CA THR A 185 -4.17 8.90 -12.45
C THR A 185 -5.43 9.74 -12.68
N ARG A 186 -6.15 9.54 -13.79
CA ARG A 186 -7.24 10.46 -14.18
C ARG A 186 -8.52 10.34 -13.36
N SER A 187 -8.82 9.17 -12.77
CA SER A 187 -10.07 8.98 -12.03
C SER A 187 -9.98 9.44 -10.57
N LEU A 188 -8.78 9.49 -9.99
CA LEU A 188 -8.59 9.69 -8.55
C LEU A 188 -7.96 11.04 -8.17
N GLU A 189 -7.44 11.80 -9.14
CA GLU A 189 -6.74 13.07 -8.87
C GLU A 189 -7.63 14.10 -8.13
N SER A 190 -8.89 14.28 -8.54
CA SER A 190 -9.79 15.25 -7.89
C SER A 190 -10.18 14.85 -6.48
N TYR A 191 -10.27 13.53 -6.22
CA TYR A 191 -10.55 12.98 -4.90
C TYR A 191 -9.32 13.16 -3.99
N TYR A 192 -8.15 12.75 -4.49
CA TYR A 192 -6.87 12.87 -3.80
C TYR A 192 -6.55 14.31 -3.35
N GLN A 193 -6.86 15.31 -4.19
CA GLN A 193 -6.64 16.72 -3.85
C GLN A 193 -7.52 17.24 -2.70
N LYS A 194 -8.64 16.56 -2.39
CA LYS A 194 -9.52 16.92 -1.27
C LYS A 194 -9.11 16.27 0.06
N LEU A 195 -8.22 15.29 0.01
CA LEU A 195 -7.75 14.59 1.19
C LEU A 195 -6.69 15.42 1.90
N ILE A 196 -6.68 15.35 3.22
CA ILE A 196 -5.61 15.90 4.06
C ILE A 196 -4.32 15.08 3.93
N ASP A 197 -3.19 15.75 4.07
CA ASP A 197 -1.89 15.08 4.23
C ASP A 197 -1.90 14.22 5.51
N ALA A 198 -1.50 12.96 5.38
CA ALA A 198 -1.51 12.02 6.51
C ALA A 198 -0.64 12.53 7.68
N SER A 199 0.50 13.16 7.37
CA SER A 199 1.38 13.77 8.36
C SER A 199 0.71 14.89 9.17
N THR A 200 -0.22 15.64 8.57
CA THR A 200 -1.00 16.67 9.27
C THR A 200 -2.00 16.06 10.25
N SER A 201 -2.71 14.99 9.84
CA SER A 201 -3.61 14.27 10.75
C SER A 201 -2.86 13.58 11.88
N PHE A 202 -1.71 12.95 11.59
CA PHE A 202 -0.87 12.32 12.62
C PHE A 202 -0.33 13.33 13.62
N ARG A 203 0.08 14.51 13.15
CA ARG A 203 0.49 15.62 14.03
C ARG A 203 -0.66 16.09 14.92
N THR A 204 -1.86 16.20 14.35
CA THR A 204 -3.06 16.61 15.11
C THR A 204 -3.35 15.63 16.24
N LEU A 205 -3.28 14.32 15.98
CA LEU A 205 -3.45 13.30 17.02
C LEU A 205 -2.40 13.38 18.13
N LYS A 206 -1.17 13.73 17.77
CA LYS A 206 -0.06 13.91 18.72
C LYS A 206 -0.25 15.13 19.61
N THR A 207 -0.67 16.25 19.05
CA THR A 207 -0.85 17.50 19.81
C THR A 207 -2.15 17.52 20.59
N LEU A 208 -3.15 16.76 20.14
CA LEU A 208 -4.43 16.64 20.82
C LEU A 208 -4.23 16.26 22.29
N SER A 209 -4.97 16.94 23.17
CA SER A 209 -5.04 16.66 24.61
C SER A 209 -5.76 15.33 24.91
N ILE A 210 -5.31 14.24 24.28
CA ILE A 210 -5.95 12.93 24.29
C ILE A 210 -6.00 12.32 25.68
N LYS A 211 -5.01 12.61 26.53
CA LYS A 211 -5.03 12.21 27.95
C LYS A 211 -6.29 12.70 28.66
N GLN A 212 -6.73 13.92 28.35
CA GLN A 212 -7.95 14.48 28.93
C GLN A 212 -9.19 13.72 28.43
N ILE A 213 -9.29 13.49 27.11
CA ILE A 213 -10.41 12.73 26.51
C ILE A 213 -10.51 11.33 27.11
N LEU A 214 -9.39 10.63 27.22
CA LEU A 214 -9.34 9.26 27.73
C LEU A 214 -9.61 9.20 29.24
N HIS A 215 -9.09 10.17 30.02
CA HIS A 215 -9.30 10.24 31.46
C HIS A 215 -10.74 10.59 31.84
N GLU A 216 -11.37 11.50 31.09
CA GLU A 216 -12.77 11.92 31.29
C GLU A 216 -13.78 10.92 30.72
N SER A 217 -13.31 9.93 29.95
CA SER A 217 -14.16 8.90 29.35
C SER A 217 -14.89 8.07 30.42
N LYS A 218 -16.22 8.01 30.28
CA LYS A 218 -17.10 7.17 31.12
C LYS A 218 -17.03 5.68 30.77
N THR A 219 -16.30 5.33 29.72
CA THR A 219 -16.18 3.96 29.20
C THR A 219 -14.73 3.52 29.13
N PRO A 220 -14.46 2.20 29.24
CA PRO A 220 -13.10 1.67 29.23
C PRO A 220 -12.36 1.90 27.91
N TYR A 221 -13.10 2.08 26.81
CA TYR A 221 -12.52 2.28 25.49
C TYR A 221 -13.08 3.53 24.81
N VAL A 222 -12.22 4.17 24.03
CA VAL A 222 -12.55 5.30 23.16
C VAL A 222 -12.04 4.99 21.76
N GLU A 223 -12.96 4.99 20.82
CA GLU A 223 -12.67 4.87 19.40
C GLU A 223 -12.64 6.26 18.77
N MET A 224 -11.65 6.49 17.91
CA MET A 224 -11.47 7.73 17.17
C MET A 224 -11.47 7.43 15.68
N ASP A 225 -12.50 7.93 15.00
CA ASP A 225 -12.58 7.85 13.54
C ASP A 225 -12.16 9.19 12.94
N LEU A 226 -11.08 9.17 12.15
CA LEU A 226 -10.57 10.32 11.43
C LEU A 226 -11.01 10.23 9.98
N ASP A 227 -11.60 11.31 9.49
CA ASP A 227 -11.92 11.46 8.08
C ASP A 227 -10.88 12.36 7.39
N GLY A 228 -10.31 11.85 6.31
CA GLY A 228 -9.35 12.58 5.51
C GLY A 228 -9.98 13.67 4.65
N LEU A 229 -11.28 13.61 4.37
CA LEU A 229 -11.98 14.57 3.55
C LEU A 229 -12.24 15.88 4.28
N TYR A 230 -11.98 16.98 3.57
CA TYR A 230 -12.38 18.32 3.97
C TYR A 230 -13.85 18.54 3.59
N GLU A 231 -14.76 18.41 4.55
CA GLU A 231 -16.21 18.41 4.31
C GLU A 231 -16.95 19.51 5.08
N THR A 232 -18.15 19.81 4.60
CA THR A 232 -19.09 20.72 5.27
C THR A 232 -19.89 19.94 6.31
N PHE A 233 -19.87 20.39 7.56
CA PHE A 233 -20.60 19.73 8.63
C PHE A 233 -21.89 20.46 8.98
N SER A 234 -23.01 19.72 8.95
CA SER A 234 -24.26 20.14 9.60
C SER A 234 -24.27 19.59 11.03
N LEU A 235 -24.07 20.48 11.99
CA LEU A 235 -23.72 20.15 13.38
C LEU A 235 -24.97 19.99 14.26
N GLN A 236 -25.88 19.09 13.87
CA GLN A 236 -27.09 18.79 14.65
C GLN A 236 -26.84 17.59 15.59
N ASP A 237 -27.28 17.70 16.85
CA ASP A 237 -27.30 16.64 17.86
C ASP A 237 -25.94 16.01 18.27
N ALA A 238 -24.82 16.71 18.04
CA ALA A 238 -23.49 16.30 18.51
C ALA A 238 -22.83 17.40 19.36
N THR A 239 -22.02 17.00 20.33
CA THR A 239 -21.10 17.92 21.02
C THR A 239 -19.92 18.17 20.09
N VAL A 240 -19.70 19.43 19.72
CA VAL A 240 -18.66 19.82 18.77
C VAL A 240 -17.59 20.61 19.49
N LEU A 241 -16.35 20.19 19.34
CA LEU A 241 -15.18 20.87 19.90
C LEU A 241 -14.23 21.22 18.75
N LEU A 242 -13.59 22.38 18.81
CA LEU A 242 -12.48 22.75 17.92
C LEU A 242 -11.16 22.35 18.58
N ILE A 243 -10.24 21.84 17.77
CA ILE A 243 -8.85 21.63 18.17
C ILE A 243 -8.06 22.88 17.74
N ASN A 244 -7.52 23.63 18.70
CA ASN A 244 -6.69 24.79 18.38
C ASN A 244 -5.26 24.37 17.99
N ASP A 245 -4.42 25.35 17.60
CA ASP A 245 -3.04 25.11 17.18
C ASP A 245 -2.16 24.47 18.28
N GLN A 246 -2.56 24.61 19.55
CA GLN A 246 -1.91 24.02 20.71
C GLN A 246 -2.44 22.62 21.04
N GLY A 247 -3.47 22.13 20.33
CA GLY A 247 -4.11 20.84 20.60
C GLY A 247 -5.10 20.84 21.76
N GLU A 248 -5.52 22.01 22.22
CA GLU A 248 -6.55 22.19 23.24
C GLU A 248 -7.95 22.16 22.62
N LEU A 249 -8.92 21.71 23.42
CA LEU A 249 -10.31 21.56 23.01
C LEU A 249 -11.13 22.80 23.39
N ILE A 250 -11.74 23.43 22.39
CA ILE A 250 -12.58 24.62 22.57
C ILE A 250 -14.02 24.28 22.19
N PRO A 251 -15.01 24.52 23.06
CA PRO A 251 -16.42 24.33 22.70
C PRO A 251 -16.83 25.14 21.48
N TYR A 252 -17.36 24.48 20.45
CA TYR A 252 -17.96 25.17 19.32
C TYR A 252 -19.42 25.47 19.61
N VAL A 253 -19.78 26.75 19.53
CA VAL A 253 -21.17 27.20 19.60
C VAL A 253 -21.68 27.35 18.17
N ASN A 254 -22.68 26.56 17.79
CA ASN A 254 -23.25 26.61 16.45
C ASN A 254 -23.83 28.00 16.14
N THR A 255 -23.18 28.72 15.24
CA THR A 255 -23.57 30.06 14.79
C THR A 255 -24.56 30.04 13.62
N GLY A 256 -24.91 28.86 13.10
CA GLY A 256 -25.69 28.68 11.87
C GLY A 256 -24.88 28.83 10.58
N GLU A 257 -23.57 29.00 10.68
CA GLU A 257 -22.65 28.99 9.54
C GLU A 257 -22.12 27.57 9.27
N ASP A 258 -21.97 27.26 7.99
CA ASP A 258 -21.34 26.04 7.53
C ASP A 258 -19.85 26.09 7.86
N VAL A 259 -19.35 25.04 8.53
CA VAL A 259 -17.93 24.90 8.84
C VAL A 259 -17.34 23.86 7.90
N LEU A 260 -16.33 24.26 7.16
CA LEU A 260 -15.48 23.34 6.40
C LEU A 260 -14.32 22.92 7.30
N ALA A 261 -14.15 21.62 7.52
CA ALA A 261 -13.13 21.08 8.41
C ALA A 261 -12.75 19.65 8.06
N ASN A 262 -11.68 19.14 8.67
CA ASN A 262 -11.54 17.72 8.95
C ASN A 262 -12.11 17.39 10.33
N ALA A 263 -12.54 16.15 10.54
CA ALA A 263 -13.16 15.74 11.79
C ALA A 263 -12.55 14.46 12.37
N ILE A 264 -12.51 14.42 13.71
CA ILE A 264 -12.29 13.22 14.52
C ILE A 264 -13.60 12.93 15.24
N ARG A 265 -14.24 11.81 14.96
CA ARG A 265 -15.45 11.37 15.66
C ARG A 265 -15.04 10.48 16.81
N LEU A 266 -15.54 10.79 18.00
CA LEU A 266 -15.29 10.00 19.20
C LEU A 266 -16.49 9.10 19.47
N THR A 267 -16.22 7.81 19.63
CA THR A 267 -17.20 6.80 20.06
C THR A 267 -16.74 6.17 21.37
N TYR A 268 -17.57 6.27 22.40
CA TYR A 268 -17.29 5.73 23.73
C TYR A 268 -17.84 4.31 23.85
N LEU A 269 -16.97 3.32 24.06
CA LEU A 269 -17.30 1.89 23.98
C LEU A 269 -17.18 1.20 25.33
N ARG A 270 -18.26 0.50 25.74
CA ARG A 270 -18.30 -0.36 26.94
C ARG A 270 -17.44 -1.62 26.77
N SER A 271 -17.23 -2.34 27.87
CA SER A 271 -16.47 -3.61 27.86
C SER A 271 -17.04 -4.69 26.95
N ASP A 272 -18.34 -4.64 26.67
CA ASP A 272 -19.05 -5.55 25.76
C ASP A 272 -19.03 -5.09 24.28
N GLY A 273 -18.34 -3.97 23.99
CA GLY A 273 -18.24 -3.37 22.66
C GLY A 273 -19.44 -2.49 22.26
N GLN A 274 -20.44 -2.31 23.12
CA GLN A 274 -21.58 -1.42 22.82
C GLN A 274 -21.18 0.05 22.97
N SER A 275 -21.62 0.88 22.01
CA SER A 275 -21.39 2.32 22.03
C SER A 275 -22.40 3.07 22.90
N LEU A 276 -21.94 4.14 23.54
CA LEU A 276 -22.85 5.16 24.08
C LEU A 276 -23.49 5.94 22.92
N ARG A 277 -24.72 6.43 23.14
CA ARG A 277 -25.43 7.27 22.15
C ARG A 277 -24.82 8.67 21.99
N GLU A 278 -24.01 9.09 22.96
CA GLU A 278 -23.35 10.39 22.96
C GLU A 278 -22.32 10.45 21.83
N LYS A 279 -22.44 11.47 20.96
CA LYS A 279 -21.52 11.69 19.84
C LYS A 279 -20.74 12.97 20.10
N THR A 280 -19.42 12.85 20.13
CA THR A 280 -18.52 14.00 20.19
C THR A 280 -17.75 14.09 18.88
N ILE A 281 -17.68 15.27 18.30
CA ILE A 281 -16.94 15.54 17.07
C ILE A 281 -15.89 16.60 17.39
N LEU A 282 -14.64 16.30 17.09
CA LEU A 282 -13.53 17.24 17.17
C LEU A 282 -13.22 17.74 15.77
N LEU A 283 -13.32 19.04 15.53
CA LEU A 283 -12.96 19.65 14.26
C LEU A 283 -11.52 20.16 14.33
N TYR A 284 -10.75 19.88 13.29
CA TYR A 284 -9.38 20.34 13.12
C TYR A 284 -9.17 20.75 11.66
N ASN A 285 -8.13 21.54 11.40
CA ASN A 285 -7.88 22.09 10.07
C ASN A 285 -9.20 22.69 9.52
N TYR A 286 -9.71 23.76 10.13
CA TYR A 286 -11.04 24.29 9.80
C TYR A 286 -10.98 25.72 9.27
N SER A 287 -11.96 26.06 8.44
CA SER A 287 -12.21 27.42 7.95
C SER A 287 -13.69 27.74 8.08
N PHE A 288 -14.00 28.89 8.71
CA PHE A 288 -15.36 29.41 8.73
C PHE A 288 -15.65 30.07 7.39
N GLU A 289 -16.61 29.53 6.63
CA GLU A 289 -17.12 30.25 5.47
C GLU A 289 -17.96 31.43 5.97
N THR A 290 -17.37 32.62 6.04
CA THR A 290 -18.16 33.83 6.29
C THR A 290 -19.18 33.94 5.17
N SER A 291 -20.47 33.92 5.50
CA SER A 291 -21.55 34.14 4.55
C SER A 291 -21.42 35.56 3.96
N ARG A 292 -20.66 35.69 2.87
CA ARG A 292 -20.61 36.88 1.99
C ARG A 292 -21.10 36.53 0.59
N ARG A 293 -22.13 35.66 0.50
CA ARG A 293 -22.96 35.51 -0.71
C ARG A 293 -24.42 35.20 -0.35
N LYS A 294 -25.01 36.00 0.53
CA LYS A 294 -26.46 36.20 0.55
C LYS A 294 -26.75 37.71 0.54
N GLY A 295 -27.09 38.22 -0.63
CA GLY A 295 -27.78 39.51 -0.79
C GLY A 295 -26.93 40.73 -1.11
N VAL A 296 -26.56 40.90 -2.38
CA VAL A 296 -26.77 42.19 -3.06
C VAL A 296 -27.31 41.88 -4.45
N VAL A 297 -28.64 41.92 -4.58
CA VAL A 297 -29.28 42.34 -5.81
C VAL A 297 -29.54 43.84 -5.65
N ARG A 298 -28.71 44.65 -6.31
CA ARG A 298 -29.11 45.77 -7.17
C ARG A 298 -27.88 46.31 -7.88
#